data_AF-A0A1C7LSV3-F1
#
_entry.id   AF-A0A1C7LSV3-F1
#
_cell.length_a   1.000
_cell.length_b   1.000
_cell.length_c   1.000
_cell.angle_alpha   90.00
_cell.angle_beta   90.00
_cell.angle_gamma   90.00
#
_symmetry.space_group_name_H-M   'P 1'
#
loop_
_entity.id
_entity.type
_entity.pdbx_description
1 polymer ?
#
loop_
_entity_poly.entity_id
_entity_poly.type
_entity_poly.pdbx_seq_one_letter_code
_entity_poly.pdbx_strand_id
1 'polypeptide(L)'
;MVPTNDFELPDEIPPFLEEKFLENNPTEDAIALFWVPDPYTRRSGRMRRAQDISLAVICQNLNYLHLDYNVNFEASQTLTTKECKQSRSEMHSICVAKFSA
;
A
#
# COMPACT_ATOMS: atom_id res chain seq x y z
N MET A 1 33.85 4.12 -41.19
CA MET A 1 32.74 5.04 -41.46
C MET A 1 31.47 4.21 -41.38
N VAL A 2 30.71 4.31 -40.29
CA VAL A 2 29.43 3.60 -40.13
C VAL A 2 28.40 4.36 -40.99
N PRO A 3 27.59 3.71 -41.84
CA PRO A 3 26.52 4.41 -42.54
C PRO A 3 25.56 4.94 -41.48
N THR A 4 25.40 6.25 -41.41
CA THR A 4 24.50 6.93 -40.48
C THR A 4 23.07 6.69 -40.93
N ASN A 5 22.54 5.50 -40.65
CA ASN A 5 21.14 5.20 -40.31
C ASN A 5 20.07 6.22 -40.80
N ASP A 6 19.91 6.42 -42.10
CA ASP A 6 18.85 7.27 -42.67
C ASP A 6 17.58 6.43 -42.86
N PHE A 7 16.91 6.11 -41.75
CA PHE A 7 15.55 5.56 -41.75
C PHE A 7 14.60 6.66 -41.30
N GLU A 8 13.78 7.15 -42.22
CA GLU A 8 12.75 8.16 -41.97
C GLU A 8 11.38 7.50 -41.89
N LEU A 9 10.61 7.85 -40.86
CA LEU A 9 9.22 7.43 -40.71
C LEU A 9 8.34 8.24 -41.69
N PRO A 10 7.38 7.60 -42.38
CA PRO A 10 6.39 8.32 -43.19
C PRO A 10 5.61 9.35 -42.38
N ASP A 11 5.38 10.53 -42.95
CA ASP A 11 4.75 11.69 -42.29
C ASP A 11 3.28 11.48 -41.86
N GLU A 12 2.63 10.42 -42.35
CA GLU A 12 1.21 10.11 -42.10
C GLU A 12 0.99 9.26 -40.84
N ILE A 13 2.02 9.04 -40.02
CA ILE A 13 1.95 8.20 -38.82
C ILE A 13 1.86 9.10 -37.56
N PRO A 14 0.64 9.41 -37.07
CA PRO A 14 0.49 10.13 -35.81
C PRO A 14 0.90 9.26 -34.62
N PRO A 15 1.28 9.87 -33.48
CA PRO A 15 1.55 9.13 -32.24
C PRO A 15 0.32 8.33 -31.80
N PHE A 16 0.53 7.09 -31.34
CA PHE A 16 -0.54 6.15 -31.02
C PHE A 16 -1.63 6.64 -30.03
N LEU A 17 -1.35 7.65 -29.21
CA LEU A 17 -2.25 8.13 -28.15
C LEU A 17 -2.42 9.66 -28.13
N GLU A 18 -2.26 10.33 -29.28
CA GLU A 18 -2.36 11.80 -29.38
C GLU A 18 -3.68 12.37 -28.85
N GLU A 19 -4.79 11.65 -29.01
CA GLU A 19 -6.11 12.09 -28.56
C GLU A 19 -6.30 12.03 -27.04
N LYS A 20 -5.43 11.32 -26.29
CA LYS A 20 -5.60 11.09 -24.86
C LYS A 20 -4.68 11.98 -24.05
N PHE A 21 -5.23 12.54 -22.98
CA PHE A 21 -4.46 13.28 -21.99
C PHE A 21 -3.47 12.37 -21.26
N LEU A 22 -2.30 12.91 -20.94
CA LEU A 22 -1.23 12.21 -20.25
C LEU A 22 -1.64 11.79 -18.83
N GLU A 23 -2.40 12.64 -18.14
CA GLU A 23 -2.82 12.44 -16.74
C GLU A 23 -4.33 12.62 -16.60
N ASN A 24 -4.93 11.81 -15.73
CA ASN A 24 -6.33 11.89 -15.29
C ASN A 24 -6.41 12.10 -13.76
N ASN A 25 -7.54 12.60 -13.26
CA ASN A 25 -7.74 12.85 -11.81
C ASN A 25 -7.28 11.72 -10.86
N PRO A 26 -7.58 10.42 -11.10
CA PRO A 26 -7.15 9.34 -10.20
C PRO A 26 -5.73 8.79 -10.49
N THR A 27 -4.94 9.41 -11.38
CA THR A 27 -3.65 8.85 -11.82
C THR A 27 -2.62 8.90 -10.72
N GLU A 28 -2.62 9.97 -9.92
CA GLU A 28 -1.75 10.11 -8.74
C GLU A 28 -2.00 8.99 -7.74
N ASP A 29 -3.26 8.79 -7.35
CA ASP A 29 -3.67 7.73 -6.42
C ASP A 29 -3.33 6.33 -6.97
N ALA A 30 -3.52 6.11 -8.27
CA ALA A 30 -3.21 4.83 -8.90
C ALA A 30 -1.70 4.53 -8.89
N ILE A 31 -0.86 5.54 -9.11
CA ILE A 31 0.60 5.41 -9.02
C ILE A 31 1.02 5.17 -7.57
N ALA A 32 0.40 5.85 -6.61
CA ALA A 32 0.65 5.61 -5.19
C ALA A 32 0.35 4.15 -4.82
N LEU A 33 -0.85 3.64 -5.18
CA LEU A 33 -1.28 2.25 -4.94
C LEU A 33 -0.34 1.19 -5.55
N PHE A 34 0.33 1.50 -6.67
CA PHE A 34 1.27 0.58 -7.31
C PHE A 34 2.48 0.24 -6.42
N TRP A 35 2.90 1.18 -5.56
CA TRP A 35 4.05 0.99 -4.65
C TRP A 35 3.67 0.58 -3.23
N VAL A 36 2.38 0.44 -2.93
CA VAL A 36 1.92 0.02 -1.60
C VAL A 36 2.18 -1.48 -1.40
N PRO A 37 2.50 -1.94 -0.19
CA PRO A 37 2.57 -3.37 0.15
C PRO A 37 1.27 -4.15 -0.11
N ASP A 38 1.41 -5.47 -0.23
CA ASP A 38 0.28 -6.41 -0.17
C ASP A 38 -0.49 -6.20 1.15
N PRO A 39 -1.84 -6.11 1.15
CA PRO A 39 -2.76 -6.53 0.10
C PRO A 39 -3.20 -5.43 -0.90
N TYR A 40 -2.75 -4.19 -0.72
CA TYR A 40 -3.34 -3.01 -1.38
C TYR A 40 -2.92 -2.83 -2.85
N THR A 41 -1.85 -3.49 -3.29
CA THR A 41 -1.40 -3.46 -4.69
C THR A 41 -2.38 -4.15 -5.65
N ARG A 42 -3.29 -5.00 -5.13
CA ARG A 42 -4.19 -5.82 -5.95
C ARG A 42 -5.54 -5.16 -6.10
N ARG A 43 -6.06 -5.12 -7.33
CA ARG A 43 -7.43 -4.65 -7.63
C ARG A 43 -8.52 -5.63 -7.17
N SER A 44 -8.19 -6.91 -7.07
CA SER A 44 -9.10 -7.94 -6.60
C SER A 44 -8.33 -9.02 -5.84
N GLY A 45 -9.01 -9.70 -4.93
CA GLY A 45 -8.42 -10.72 -4.08
C GLY A 45 -9.47 -11.71 -3.59
N ARG A 46 -9.01 -12.76 -2.91
CA ARG A 46 -9.89 -13.71 -2.24
C ARG A 46 -10.43 -13.10 -0.94
N MET A 47 -11.69 -13.35 -0.64
CA MET A 47 -12.24 -13.04 0.67
C MET A 47 -11.48 -13.85 1.74
N ARG A 48 -11.04 -13.16 2.78
CA ARG A 48 -10.38 -13.72 3.96
C ARG A 48 -11.29 -13.47 5.16
N ARG A 49 -11.35 -14.40 6.11
CA ARG A 49 -12.11 -14.17 7.35
C ARG A 49 -11.37 -13.15 8.19
N ALA A 50 -12.09 -12.43 9.04
CA ALA A 50 -11.51 -11.38 9.89
C ALA A 50 -10.34 -11.89 10.75
N GLN A 51 -10.42 -13.11 11.27
CA GLN A 51 -9.35 -13.72 12.09
C GLN A 51 -8.13 -14.22 11.30
N ASP A 52 -8.27 -14.43 9.98
CA ASP A 52 -7.16 -14.88 9.12
C ASP A 52 -6.29 -13.70 8.66
N ILE A 53 -6.69 -12.47 9.01
CA ILE A 53 -6.00 -11.23 8.70
C ILE A 53 -5.54 -10.61 10.02
N SER A 54 -4.26 -10.77 10.34
CA SER A 54 -3.68 -10.08 11.48
C SER A 54 -3.56 -8.58 11.18
N LEU A 55 -4.19 -7.74 12.01
CA LEU A 55 -4.07 -6.28 11.92
C LEU A 55 -2.61 -5.83 12.05
N ALA A 56 -1.80 -6.55 12.84
CA ALA A 56 -0.37 -6.29 12.98
C ALA A 56 0.43 -6.46 11.68
N VAL A 57 -0.04 -7.29 10.73
CA VAL A 57 0.60 -7.46 9.41
C VAL A 57 0.15 -6.40 8.41
N ILE A 58 -1.05 -5.86 8.56
CA ILE A 58 -1.57 -4.76 7.74
C ILE A 58 -1.00 -3.41 8.18
N CYS A 59 -0.93 -3.17 9.49
CA CYS A 59 -0.26 -2.02 10.10
C CYS A 59 1.25 -2.30 10.13
N GLN A 60 1.89 -2.24 8.96
CA GLN A 60 3.33 -2.43 8.81
C GLN A 60 4.12 -1.39 9.61
N ASN A 61 4.33 -1.68 10.90
CA ASN A 61 5.40 -1.13 11.75
C ASN A 61 5.40 -1.68 13.18
N LEU A 62 4.48 -2.59 13.54
CA LEU A 62 4.44 -3.18 14.88
C LEU A 62 4.95 -4.62 14.90
N ASN A 63 6.19 -4.83 14.44
CA ASN A 63 6.89 -6.11 14.58
C ASN A 63 7.15 -6.51 16.06
N TYR A 64 6.80 -5.63 17.00
CA TYR A 64 7.04 -5.78 18.44
C TYR A 64 5.78 -6.10 19.26
N LEU A 65 4.60 -6.18 18.63
CA LEU A 65 3.36 -6.54 19.30
C LEU A 65 2.85 -7.87 18.77
N HIS A 66 2.65 -8.82 19.67
CA HIS A 66 1.99 -10.10 19.41
C HIS A 66 0.49 -9.98 19.77
N LEU A 67 -0.37 -10.59 18.94
CA LEU A 67 -1.80 -10.71 19.21
C LEU A 67 -2.09 -12.13 19.70
N ASP A 68 -2.57 -12.25 20.92
CA ASP A 68 -2.97 -13.55 21.44
C ASP A 68 -4.37 -13.96 20.96
N TYR A 69 -4.69 -15.26 21.07
CA TYR A 69 -6.01 -15.81 20.74
C TYR A 69 -7.17 -15.18 21.52
N ASN A 70 -6.88 -14.48 22.61
CA ASN A 70 -7.84 -13.71 23.41
C ASN A 70 -7.99 -12.24 22.96
N VAL A 71 -7.40 -11.86 21.82
CA VAL A 71 -7.44 -10.49 21.25
C VAL A 71 -6.73 -9.47 22.16
N ASN A 72 -5.70 -9.91 22.88
CA ASN A 72 -4.83 -9.04 23.66
C ASN A 72 -3.55 -8.76 22.87
N PHE A 73 -3.10 -7.51 22.91
CA PHE A 73 -1.80 -7.12 22.37
C PHE A 73 -0.75 -7.22 23.46
N GLU A 74 0.22 -8.12 23.30
CA GLU A 74 1.36 -8.28 24.19
C GLU A 74 2.65 -7.81 23.50
N ALA A 75 3.55 -7.20 24.25
CA ALA A 75 4.85 -6.83 23.71
C ALA A 75 5.73 -8.08 23.58
N SER A 76 6.24 -8.37 22.38
CA SER A 76 7.15 -9.51 22.16
C SER A 76 8.54 -9.29 22.77
N GLN A 77 8.88 -8.03 23.05
CA GLN A 77 10.15 -7.61 23.63
C GLN A 77 10.00 -6.31 24.43
N THR A 78 11.01 -5.97 25.22
CA THR A 78 11.07 -4.68 25.93
C THR A 78 11.14 -3.52 24.95
N LEU A 79 10.12 -2.67 24.94
CA LEU A 79 9.97 -1.55 23.99
C LEU A 79 10.76 -0.32 24.41
N THR A 80 11.28 0.41 23.43
CA THR A 80 11.82 1.76 23.63
C THR A 80 10.69 2.78 23.87
N THR A 81 11.05 3.96 24.41
CA THR A 81 10.08 5.04 24.64
C THR A 81 9.44 5.58 23.35
N LYS A 82 10.09 5.40 22.19
CA LYS A 82 9.54 5.75 20.88
C LYS A 82 8.49 4.74 20.44
N GLU A 83 8.81 3.44 20.54
CA GLU A 83 7.91 2.35 20.18
C GLU A 83 6.66 2.32 21.07
N CYS A 84 6.79 2.62 22.37
CA CYS A 84 5.65 2.73 23.28
C CYS A 84 4.72 3.92 22.95
N LYS A 85 5.27 5.03 22.45
CA LYS A 85 4.45 6.17 22.00
C LYS A 85 3.73 5.84 20.69
N GLN A 86 4.41 5.19 19.76
CA GLN A 86 3.85 4.76 18.47
C GLN A 86 2.74 3.73 18.66
N SER A 87 2.97 2.70 19.48
CA SER A 87 1.95 1.69 19.79
C SER A 87 0.73 2.32 20.45
N ARG A 88 0.92 3.31 21.34
CA ARG A 88 -0.20 4.03 21.97
C ARG A 88 -1.01 4.88 20.98
N SER A 89 -0.38 5.55 20.01
CA SER A 89 -1.11 6.31 18.98
C SER A 89 -1.89 5.40 18.04
N GLU A 90 -1.30 4.26 17.66
CA GLU A 90 -1.94 3.28 16.78
C GLU A 90 -3.07 2.53 17.50
N MET A 91 -2.89 2.13 18.77
CA MET A 91 -3.96 1.54 19.60
C MET A 91 -5.13 2.49 19.80
N HIS A 92 -4.89 3.80 19.95
CA HIS A 92 -5.98 4.77 20.09
C HIS A 92 -6.84 4.85 18.81
N SER A 93 -6.21 4.79 17.63
CA SER A 93 -6.93 4.70 16.35
C SER A 93 -7.76 3.41 16.23
N ILE A 94 -7.22 2.27 16.69
CA ILE A 94 -7.91 0.97 16.69
C ILE A 94 -9.07 0.93 17.70
N CYS A 95 -8.93 1.54 18.88
CA CYS A 95 -10.01 1.62 19.89
C CYS A 95 -11.15 2.52 19.44
N VAL A 96 -10.87 3.63 18.74
CA VAL A 96 -11.92 4.50 18.16
C VAL A 96 -12.74 3.73 17.12
N ALA A 97 -12.12 2.87 16.31
CA ALA A 97 -12.83 1.99 15.39
C ALA A 97 -13.68 0.90 16.08
N LYS A 98 -13.45 0.63 17.38
CA LYS A 98 -14.21 -0.33 18.19
C LYS A 98 -15.41 0.28 18.94
N PHE A 99 -15.53 1.61 19.00
CA PHE A 99 -16.57 2.29 19.79
C PHE A 99 -17.59 3.08 18.95
N SER A 100 -17.53 3.01 17.61
CA SER A 100 -18.60 3.46 16.72
C SER A 100 -19.20 2.28 15.95
N ALA A 101 -20.02 1.50 16.64
CA ALA A 101 -21.03 0.61 16.08
C ALA A 101 -22.14 0.45 17.13
#